data_AF-A0A9D2U2J2-F1
#
_entry.id   AF-A0A9D2U2J2-F1
#
_cell.length_a   1.000
_cell.length_b   1.000
_cell.length_c   1.000
_cell.angle_alpha   90.00
_cell.angle_beta   90.00
_cell.angle_gamma   90.00
#
_symmetry.space_group_name_H-M   'P 1'
#
loop_
_entity.id
_entity.type
_entity.pdbx_description
1 polymer ?
#
loop_
_entity_poly.entity_id
_entity_poly.type
_entity_poly.pdbx_seq_one_letter_code
_entity_poly.pdbx_strand_id
1 'polypeptide(L)'
;MYAKTVSDNVICSDAPLVDGKAQIILEDGRTIIVTQAPEYAEVLKVAVIPESEEEAWDWVKGCLPEGITVCAFYDIYFEDAEGNRINADGAEITIKSEVCGQAVYSVSVGGRASLLESISANDSITFTADGAQYYVITKTENIKGDQSSDDEDKPEEISTDIKTDPVSAKTGDALFPQIGGMALLIFLAAAALKFCRR
;
A
#
# COMPACT_ATOMS: atom_id res chain seq x y z
N MET A 1 -5.25 -8.76 -8.70
CA MET A 1 -5.18 -7.94 -9.93
C MET A 1 -3.88 -7.15 -9.82
N TYR A 2 -3.03 -7.09 -10.83
CA TYR A 2 -1.82 -6.26 -10.75
C TYR A 2 -2.24 -4.80 -10.99
N ALA A 3 -1.74 -3.85 -10.20
CA ALA A 3 -1.62 -2.46 -10.61
C ALA A 3 -0.69 -2.43 -11.84
N LYS A 4 -1.29 -2.60 -13.02
CA LYS A 4 -0.57 -2.95 -14.27
C LYS A 4 -0.02 -1.71 -14.98
N THR A 5 -0.44 -0.54 -14.54
CA THR A 5 0.07 0.76 -14.99
C THR A 5 0.38 1.56 -13.74
N VAL A 6 1.67 1.83 -13.52
CA VAL A 6 2.07 2.99 -12.73
C VAL A 6 1.66 4.18 -13.59
N SER A 7 0.64 4.94 -13.19
CA SER A 7 0.16 6.07 -13.99
C SER A 7 1.19 7.21 -14.01
N ASP A 8 1.01 8.17 -14.91
CA ASP A 8 1.81 9.39 -14.96
C ASP A 8 1.71 10.25 -13.67
N ASN A 9 0.80 9.92 -12.74
CA ASN A 9 0.64 10.60 -11.44
C ASN A 9 1.61 10.10 -10.36
N VAL A 10 2.25 8.95 -10.55
CA VAL A 10 3.15 8.37 -9.53
C VAL A 10 4.50 9.09 -9.57
N ILE A 11 4.78 9.85 -8.51
CA ILE A 11 6.01 10.65 -8.40
C ILE A 11 7.16 9.71 -8.01
N CYS A 12 8.09 9.50 -8.95
CA CYS A 12 9.37 8.85 -8.70
C CYS A 12 10.44 9.89 -8.31
N SER A 13 11.08 9.67 -7.17
CA SER A 13 12.28 10.38 -6.73
C SER A 13 13.49 9.43 -6.67
N ASP A 14 14.69 9.97 -6.92
CA ASP A 14 15.93 9.21 -6.81
C ASP A 14 17.08 9.99 -6.18
N ALA A 15 18.04 9.26 -5.62
CA ALA A 15 19.28 9.80 -5.07
C ALA A 15 20.42 8.78 -5.23
N PRO A 16 21.65 9.22 -5.54
CA PRO A 16 22.82 8.34 -5.53
C PRO A 16 23.13 7.88 -4.11
N LEU A 17 23.62 6.64 -3.99
CA LEU A 17 24.16 6.11 -2.74
C LEU A 17 25.61 6.58 -2.54
N VAL A 18 25.94 6.89 -1.29
CA VAL A 18 27.30 7.20 -0.84
C VAL A 18 27.54 6.42 0.45
N ASP A 19 28.55 5.56 0.48
CA ASP A 19 28.88 4.68 1.63
C ASP A 19 27.66 3.91 2.19
N GLY A 20 26.84 3.35 1.28
CA GLY A 20 25.64 2.58 1.62
C GLY A 20 24.48 3.41 2.18
N LYS A 21 24.47 4.73 1.94
CA LYS A 21 23.47 5.68 2.47
C LYS A 21 22.95 6.63 1.39
N ALA A 22 21.68 6.99 1.47
CA ALA A 22 21.05 8.00 0.61
C ALA A 22 20.02 8.81 1.41
N GLN A 23 19.71 10.00 0.91
CA GLN A 23 18.62 10.84 1.41
C GLN A 23 17.87 11.46 0.23
N ILE A 24 16.54 11.37 0.27
CA ILE A 24 15.62 12.00 -0.67
C ILE A 24 14.69 12.93 0.11
N ILE A 25 14.45 14.14 -0.41
CA ILE A 25 13.35 15.00 0.02
C ILE A 25 12.28 14.88 -1.07
N LEU A 26 11.09 14.40 -0.70
CA LEU A 26 9.95 14.21 -1.59
C LEU A 26 9.25 15.55 -1.86
N GLU A 27 8.45 15.62 -2.94
CA GLU A 27 7.74 16.86 -3.32
C GLU A 27 6.75 17.35 -2.26
N ASP A 28 6.23 16.45 -1.44
CA ASP A 28 5.35 16.74 -0.28
C ASP A 28 6.13 17.18 0.99
N GLY A 29 7.45 17.32 0.90
CA GLY A 29 8.32 17.76 2.00
C GLY A 29 8.79 16.64 2.93
N ARG A 30 8.25 15.42 2.84
CA ARG A 30 8.73 14.28 3.63
C ARG A 30 10.16 13.91 3.22
N THR A 31 10.95 13.43 4.18
CA THR A 31 12.33 13.00 3.92
C THR A 31 12.47 11.50 4.11
N ILE A 32 12.96 10.81 3.08
CA ILE A 32 13.38 9.40 3.16
C ILE A 32 14.90 9.38 3.37
N ILE A 33 15.35 8.67 4.40
CA ILE A 33 16.77 8.42 4.68
C ILE A 33 16.96 6.91 4.67
N VAL A 34 18.01 6.44 4.01
CA VAL A 34 18.40 5.04 3.98
C VAL A 34 19.80 4.89 4.55
N THR A 35 19.99 3.86 5.39
CA THR A 35 21.31 3.33 5.75
C THR A 35 21.36 1.83 5.45
N GLN A 36 22.57 1.26 5.37
CA GLN A 36 22.78 -0.17 5.12
C GLN A 36 22.17 -0.65 3.79
N ALA A 37 22.26 0.18 2.74
CA ALA A 37 21.86 -0.24 1.40
C ALA A 37 22.70 -1.45 0.91
N PRO A 38 22.15 -2.30 0.02
CA PRO A 38 22.85 -3.47 -0.53
C PRO A 38 24.19 -3.12 -1.19
N GLU A 39 25.18 -4.01 -1.10
CA GLU A 39 26.58 -3.76 -1.48
C GLU A 39 26.79 -3.28 -2.93
N TYR A 40 25.90 -3.67 -3.85
CA TYR A 40 25.96 -3.33 -5.28
C TYR A 40 24.91 -2.31 -5.73
N ALA A 41 24.22 -1.66 -4.78
CA ALA A 41 23.27 -0.60 -5.07
C ALA A 41 23.99 0.74 -5.32
N GLU A 42 23.65 1.40 -6.42
CA GLU A 42 24.20 2.72 -6.81
C GLU A 42 23.18 3.85 -6.61
N VAL A 43 21.88 3.57 -6.77
CA VAL A 43 20.81 4.57 -6.72
C VAL A 43 19.67 4.07 -5.85
N LEU A 44 19.22 4.91 -4.90
CA LEU A 44 17.95 4.75 -4.20
C LEU A 44 16.81 5.26 -5.10
N LYS A 45 15.75 4.46 -5.24
CA LYS A 45 14.49 4.81 -5.90
C LYS A 45 13.34 4.77 -4.90
N VAL A 46 12.54 5.83 -4.91
CA VAL A 46 11.30 5.92 -4.12
C VAL A 46 10.18 6.39 -5.04
N ALA A 47 9.17 5.55 -5.24
CA ALA A 47 7.93 5.97 -5.87
C ALA A 47 6.84 6.13 -4.80
N VAL A 48 6.23 7.32 -4.73
CA VAL A 48 5.08 7.59 -3.87
C VAL A 48 3.81 7.29 -4.67
N ILE A 49 2.98 6.36 -4.20
CA ILE A 49 1.68 6.07 -4.84
C ILE A 49 0.65 7.03 -4.22
N PRO A 50 0.15 8.05 -4.94
CA PRO A 50 -0.80 9.02 -4.38
C PRO A 50 -2.21 8.43 -4.27
N GLU A 51 -3.05 8.97 -3.38
CA GLU A 51 -4.43 8.51 -3.16
C GLU A 51 -5.32 8.57 -4.43
N SER A 52 -4.95 9.38 -5.41
CA SER A 52 -5.60 9.42 -6.74
C SER A 52 -5.44 8.13 -7.54
N GLU A 53 -4.49 7.26 -7.18
CA GLU A 53 -4.38 5.90 -7.73
C GLU A 53 -5.34 4.95 -7.01
N GLU A 54 -6.64 5.20 -7.18
CA GLU A 54 -7.73 4.54 -6.45
C GLU A 54 -7.63 3.00 -6.47
N GLU A 55 -7.35 2.38 -7.64
CA GLU A 55 -7.16 0.93 -7.76
C GLU A 55 -6.00 0.41 -6.89
N ALA A 56 -4.88 1.13 -6.85
CA ALA A 56 -3.72 0.75 -6.07
C ALA A 56 -3.95 0.92 -4.57
N TRP A 57 -4.65 2.00 -4.18
CA TRP A 57 -5.00 2.25 -2.78
C TRP A 57 -6.09 1.29 -2.27
N ASP A 58 -7.12 0.99 -3.05
CA ASP A 58 -8.13 -0.01 -2.68
C ASP A 58 -7.52 -1.41 -2.60
N TRP A 59 -6.63 -1.77 -3.54
CA TRP A 59 -5.88 -3.02 -3.46
C TRP A 59 -5.03 -3.11 -2.17
N VAL A 60 -4.26 -2.07 -1.84
CA VAL A 60 -3.37 -2.12 -0.66
C VAL A 60 -4.17 -2.09 0.65
N LYS A 61 -5.27 -1.32 0.73
CA LYS A 61 -6.23 -1.36 1.85
C LYS A 61 -6.78 -2.78 2.05
N GLY A 62 -7.15 -3.47 0.97
CA GLY A 62 -7.62 -4.86 1.02
C GLY A 62 -6.56 -5.90 1.40
N CYS A 63 -5.27 -5.53 1.47
CA CYS A 63 -4.19 -6.38 1.96
C CYS A 63 -3.92 -6.22 3.47
N LEU A 64 -4.45 -5.17 4.09
CA LEU A 64 -4.21 -4.82 5.49
C LEU A 64 -5.33 -5.33 6.41
N PRO A 65 -5.05 -5.53 7.72
CA PRO A 65 -6.09 -5.73 8.72
C PRO A 65 -7.13 -4.59 8.75
N GLU A 66 -8.36 -4.93 9.14
CA GLU A 66 -9.44 -3.96 9.38
C GLU A 66 -9.08 -2.97 10.51
N GLY A 67 -9.65 -1.76 10.48
CA GLY A 67 -9.40 -0.72 11.48
C GLY A 67 -8.07 0.04 11.31
N ILE A 68 -7.36 -0.18 10.21
CA ILE A 68 -6.10 0.51 9.88
C ILE A 68 -6.33 1.60 8.84
N THR A 69 -5.83 2.80 9.15
CA THR A 69 -5.79 3.95 8.23
C THR A 69 -4.42 3.99 7.56
N VAL A 70 -4.39 4.03 6.22
CA VAL A 70 -3.17 4.21 5.44
C VAL A 70 -2.78 5.69 5.41
N CYS A 71 -1.57 6.01 5.87
CA CYS A 71 -1.00 7.36 5.82
C CYS A 71 -0.17 7.59 4.54
N ALA A 72 0.52 6.55 4.06
CA ALA A 72 1.39 6.63 2.90
C ALA A 72 1.64 5.24 2.31
N PHE A 73 1.84 5.19 1.00
CA PHE A 73 2.09 3.96 0.24
C PHE A 73 3.27 4.21 -0.71
N TYR A 74 4.32 3.40 -0.55
CA TYR A 74 5.57 3.53 -1.29
C TYR A 74 5.97 2.23 -1.98
N ASP A 75 6.64 2.36 -3.12
CA ASP A 75 7.55 1.35 -3.67
C ASP A 75 8.98 1.89 -3.47
N ILE A 76 9.77 1.21 -2.64
CA ILE A 76 11.14 1.61 -2.26
C ILE A 76 12.09 0.50 -2.70
N TYR A 77 13.08 0.86 -3.50
CA TYR A 77 14.03 -0.09 -4.07
C TYR A 77 15.34 0.59 -4.45
N PHE A 78 16.30 -0.21 -4.92
CA PHE A 78 17.57 0.26 -5.41
C PHE A 78 17.79 -0.14 -6.87
N GLU A 79 18.64 0.59 -7.58
CA GLU A 79 19.17 0.20 -8.88
C GLU A 79 20.70 0.04 -8.80
N ASP A 80 21.24 -0.96 -9.49
CA ASP A 80 22.67 -1.09 -9.73
C ASP A 80 23.16 -0.22 -10.89
N ALA A 81 24.45 -0.30 -11.23
CA ALA A 81 25.05 0.44 -12.33
C ALA A 81 24.48 0.13 -13.73
N GLU A 82 23.79 -1.00 -13.91
CA GLU A 82 23.12 -1.38 -15.16
C GLU A 82 21.64 -0.94 -15.18
N GLY A 83 21.10 -0.48 -14.05
CA GLY A 83 19.69 -0.15 -13.86
C GLY A 83 18.82 -1.34 -13.47
N ASN A 84 19.41 -2.47 -13.04
CA ASN A 84 18.64 -3.61 -12.54
C ASN A 84 18.07 -3.30 -11.15
N ARG A 85 16.79 -3.61 -10.93
CA ARG A 85 16.15 -3.47 -9.62
C ARG A 85 16.73 -4.46 -8.59
N ILE A 86 17.18 -3.91 -7.46
CA ILE A 86 17.51 -4.61 -6.22
C ILE A 86 16.44 -4.25 -5.18
N ASN A 87 15.84 -5.25 -4.53
CA ASN A 87 14.87 -5.00 -3.46
C ASN A 87 15.57 -4.50 -2.17
N ALA A 88 14.84 -3.75 -1.35
CA ALA A 88 15.41 -3.10 -0.16
C ALA A 88 15.68 -4.03 1.04
N ASP A 89 15.92 -5.32 0.82
CA ASP A 89 16.12 -6.30 1.90
C ASP A 89 17.33 -5.94 2.78
N GLY A 90 17.12 -5.94 4.10
CA GLY A 90 18.13 -5.58 5.11
C GLY A 90 18.44 -4.08 5.23
N ALA A 91 17.94 -3.22 4.34
CA ALA A 91 18.17 -1.79 4.41
C ALA A 91 17.36 -1.15 5.56
N GLU A 92 17.98 -0.23 6.29
CA GLU A 92 17.32 0.56 7.32
C GLU A 92 16.74 1.84 6.70
N ILE A 93 15.42 1.96 6.73
CA ILE A 93 14.66 3.07 6.15
C ILE A 93 14.10 3.93 7.27
N THR A 94 14.36 5.23 7.22
CA THR A 94 13.76 6.24 8.10
C THR A 94 12.96 7.23 7.28
N ILE A 95 11.67 7.37 7.59
CA ILE A 95 10.76 8.32 6.95
C ILE A 95 10.44 9.42 7.96
N LYS A 96 10.74 10.68 7.62
CA LYS A 96 10.38 11.86 8.41
C LYS A 96 9.12 12.51 7.83
N SER A 97 8.09 12.68 8.66
CA SER A 97 6.79 13.24 8.31
C SER A 97 6.16 13.86 9.56
N GLU A 98 5.80 15.15 9.49
CA GLU A 98 5.25 15.90 10.65
C GLU A 98 3.93 15.32 11.18
N VAL A 99 3.17 14.61 10.34
CA VAL A 99 1.87 14.03 10.71
C VAL A 99 1.68 12.67 10.01
N CYS A 100 1.07 11.73 10.74
CA CYS A 100 0.64 10.38 10.31
C CYS A 100 1.75 9.32 10.12
N GLY A 101 1.73 8.32 11.00
CA GLY A 101 2.56 7.11 10.96
C GLY A 101 2.86 6.59 12.36
N GLN A 102 2.49 5.34 12.63
CA GLN A 102 2.80 4.64 13.90
C GLN A 102 3.35 3.23 13.66
N ALA A 103 2.99 2.62 12.55
CA ALA A 103 3.40 1.27 12.16
C ALA A 103 3.73 1.22 10.66
N VAL A 104 4.52 0.23 10.26
CA VAL A 104 4.87 -0.05 8.86
C VAL A 104 4.43 -1.46 8.51
N TYR A 105 3.70 -1.60 7.41
CA TYR A 105 3.43 -2.90 6.80
C TYR A 105 4.26 -3.05 5.53
N SER A 106 4.98 -4.16 5.39
CA SER A 106 5.44 -4.61 4.09
C SER A 106 4.30 -5.30 3.36
N VAL A 107 4.18 -5.11 2.05
CA VAL A 107 3.17 -5.78 1.22
C VAL A 107 3.83 -6.39 -0.02
N SER A 108 3.68 -7.70 -0.16
CA SER A 108 4.14 -8.44 -1.33
C SER A 108 3.25 -8.20 -2.56
N VAL A 109 3.78 -8.47 -3.75
CA VAL A 109 3.01 -8.43 -5.03
C VAL A 109 1.78 -9.34 -5.00
N GLY A 110 1.80 -10.41 -4.20
CA GLY A 110 0.67 -11.31 -3.98
C GLY A 110 -0.40 -10.80 -3.02
N GLY A 111 -0.25 -9.62 -2.43
CA GLY A 111 -1.16 -9.03 -1.44
C GLY A 111 -1.03 -9.58 -0.02
N ARG A 112 -0.02 -10.42 0.26
CA ARG A 112 0.33 -10.76 1.65
C ARG A 112 1.02 -9.57 2.29
N ALA A 113 0.43 -9.04 3.36
CA ALA A 113 1.03 -8.03 4.22
C ALA A 113 1.71 -8.65 5.46
N SER A 114 2.77 -7.99 5.96
CA SER A 114 3.43 -8.31 7.23
C SER A 114 3.65 -7.01 8.01
N LEU A 115 3.37 -7.00 9.31
CA LEU A 115 3.74 -5.89 10.19
C LEU A 115 5.26 -5.94 10.45
N LEU A 116 5.96 -4.83 10.20
CA LEU A 116 7.38 -4.70 10.49
C LEU A 116 7.61 -4.12 11.89
N GLU A 117 8.68 -4.58 12.54
CA GLU A 117 9.22 -3.90 13.71
C GLU A 117 9.69 -2.50 13.29
N SER A 118 9.16 -1.47 13.96
CA SER A 118 9.40 -0.08 13.61
C SER A 118 9.43 0.82 14.84
N ILE A 119 10.31 1.82 14.81
CA ILE A 119 10.52 2.78 15.88
C ILE A 119 9.97 4.12 15.42
N SER A 120 8.86 4.56 16.04
CA SER A 120 8.26 5.87 15.81
C SER A 120 8.72 6.86 16.88
N ALA A 121 9.48 7.89 16.50
CA ALA A 121 10.00 8.92 17.39
C ALA A 121 10.29 10.24 16.65
N ASN A 122 10.02 11.38 17.30
CA ASN A 122 10.34 12.73 16.78
C ASN A 122 9.94 12.94 15.31
N ASP A 123 8.65 12.72 15.00
CA ASP A 123 8.08 12.87 13.66
C ASP A 123 8.81 12.06 12.58
N SER A 124 9.33 10.90 12.98
CA SER A 124 9.97 9.93 12.11
C SER A 124 9.61 8.50 12.48
N ILE A 125 9.60 7.62 11.48
CA ILE A 125 9.43 6.19 11.65
C ILE A 125 10.59 5.46 10.96
N THR A 126 11.31 4.64 11.72
CA THR A 126 12.46 3.85 11.27
C THR A 126 12.13 2.36 11.29
N PHE A 127 12.49 1.63 10.24
CA PHE A 127 12.26 0.19 10.12
C PHE A 127 13.34 -0.47 9.24
N THR A 128 13.57 -1.76 9.43
CA THR A 128 14.35 -2.57 8.49
C THR A 128 13.42 -3.16 7.44
N ALA A 129 13.73 -2.95 6.16
CA ALA A 129 12.97 -3.50 5.05
C ALA A 129 13.25 -5.01 4.84
N ASP A 130 12.21 -5.75 4.47
CA ASP A 130 12.21 -7.23 4.31
C ASP A 130 12.27 -7.68 2.84
N GLY A 131 12.64 -6.76 1.94
CA GLY A 131 12.70 -7.01 0.51
C GLY A 131 11.35 -7.11 -0.20
N ALA A 132 10.23 -6.78 0.47
CA ALA A 132 8.94 -6.65 -0.18
C ALA A 132 8.94 -5.53 -1.25
N GLN A 133 7.96 -5.61 -2.15
CA GLN A 133 7.76 -4.60 -3.21
C GLN A 133 7.31 -3.25 -2.64
N TYR A 134 6.48 -3.29 -1.59
CA TYR A 134 5.74 -2.14 -1.11
C TYR A 134 5.86 -1.96 0.40
N TYR A 135 5.91 -0.71 0.83
CA TYR A 135 5.92 -0.32 2.24
C TYR A 135 4.80 0.69 2.49
N VAL A 136 3.98 0.40 3.50
CA VAL A 136 2.77 1.14 3.80
C VAL A 136 2.87 1.67 5.22
N ILE A 137 2.89 3.00 5.35
CA ILE A 137 2.90 3.66 6.65
C ILE A 137 1.45 3.82 7.09
N THR A 138 1.16 3.37 8.30
CA THR A 138 -0.20 3.26 8.79
C THR A 138 -0.36 3.83 10.18
N LYS A 139 -1.62 4.09 10.55
CA LYS A 139 -2.07 4.44 11.88
C LYS A 139 -3.24 3.53 12.23
N THR A 140 -3.21 2.95 13.43
CA THR A 140 -4.36 2.21 13.95
C THR A 140 -5.41 3.21 14.44
N GLU A 141 -6.65 3.07 13.98
CA GLU A 141 -7.76 3.76 14.62
C GLU A 141 -7.89 3.20 16.04
N ASN A 142 -7.77 4.04 17.07
CA ASN A 142 -8.14 3.63 18.43
C ASN A 142 -9.66 3.44 18.44
N ILE A 143 -10.10 2.21 18.16
CA ILE A 143 -11.48 1.78 18.43
C ILE A 143 -11.69 2.06 19.92
N LYS A 144 -12.51 3.08 20.23
CA LYS A 144 -12.92 3.34 21.61
C LYS A 144 -13.51 2.04 22.12
N GLY A 145 -12.87 1.46 23.13
CA GLY A 145 -13.23 0.15 23.64
C GLY A 145 -14.72 0.11 23.95
N ASP A 146 -15.38 -0.93 23.44
CA ASP A 146 -16.70 -1.28 23.92
C ASP A 146 -16.55 -1.67 25.39
N GLN A 147 -16.89 -0.75 26.29
CA GLN A 147 -17.07 -1.06 27.71
C GLN A 147 -18.40 -1.79 27.91
N SER A 148 -18.49 -3.00 27.34
CA SER A 148 -19.37 -4.03 27.85
C SER A 148 -18.65 -4.68 29.03
N SER A 149 -18.97 -4.24 30.24
CA SER A 149 -18.50 -4.90 31.46
C SER A 149 -19.02 -6.33 31.53
N ASP A 150 -18.14 -7.27 31.86
CA ASP A 150 -18.52 -8.64 32.21
C ASP A 150 -19.49 -8.65 33.40
N ASP A 151 -20.60 -9.38 33.26
CA ASP A 151 -21.39 -9.92 34.37
C ASP A 151 -21.89 -11.31 33.94
N GLU A 152 -21.20 -12.36 34.37
CA GLU A 152 -21.69 -13.75 34.29
C GLU A 152 -22.58 -14.06 35.51
N ASP A 153 -23.83 -14.52 35.31
CA ASP A 153 -24.30 -15.76 35.97
C ASP A 153 -25.61 -16.36 35.36
N LYS A 154 -25.43 -17.52 34.69
CA LYS A 154 -26.33 -18.70 34.62
C LYS A 154 -27.78 -18.65 34.04
N PRO A 155 -28.39 -19.84 33.77
CA PRO A 155 -29.28 -20.02 32.61
C PRO A 155 -30.70 -20.51 32.94
N GLU A 156 -31.59 -20.48 31.93
CA GLU A 156 -32.79 -21.31 31.87
C GLU A 156 -32.90 -22.02 30.51
N GLU A 157 -33.11 -23.35 30.55
CA GLU A 157 -33.73 -24.13 29.46
C GLU A 157 -35.22 -23.69 29.33
N ILE A 158 -35.96 -23.93 28.25
CA ILE A 158 -36.48 -25.24 27.78
C ILE A 158 -37.04 -25.10 26.33
N SER A 159 -37.06 -26.23 25.60
CA SER A 159 -37.65 -26.52 24.26
C SER A 159 -39.09 -25.99 23.98
N THR A 160 -39.58 -25.78 22.74
CA THR A 160 -39.95 -26.72 21.62
C THR A 160 -40.51 -25.88 20.42
N ASP A 161 -40.74 -26.31 19.16
CA ASP A 161 -40.29 -27.46 18.34
C ASP A 161 -40.48 -27.22 16.80
N ILE A 162 -39.59 -27.82 15.99
CA ILE A 162 -39.79 -28.47 14.67
C ILE A 162 -40.79 -27.89 13.62
N LYS A 163 -40.30 -27.40 12.44
CA LYS A 163 -40.49 -28.07 11.10
C LYS A 163 -39.87 -27.37 9.86
N THR A 164 -38.90 -28.07 9.26
CA THR A 164 -38.72 -28.39 7.81
C THR A 164 -39.21 -27.45 6.68
N ASP A 165 -38.24 -26.87 5.94
CA ASP A 165 -37.97 -26.87 4.47
C ASP A 165 -39.02 -27.50 3.49
N PRO A 166 -39.08 -27.11 2.17
CA PRO A 166 -37.92 -26.72 1.33
C PRO A 166 -38.11 -25.65 0.21
N VAL A 167 -37.02 -25.45 -0.54
CA VAL A 167 -36.81 -24.55 -1.70
C VAL A 167 -37.75 -24.76 -2.91
N SER A 168 -38.01 -23.70 -3.69
CA SER A 168 -38.14 -23.80 -5.16
C SER A 168 -37.97 -22.45 -5.86
N ALA A 169 -37.51 -22.48 -7.12
CA ALA A 169 -37.10 -21.30 -7.91
C ALA A 169 -38.03 -21.04 -9.12
N LYS A 170 -37.78 -19.91 -9.82
CA LYS A 170 -38.10 -19.51 -11.23
C LYS A 170 -38.53 -18.03 -11.29
N THR A 171 -38.41 -17.24 -12.36
CA THR A 171 -37.60 -17.21 -13.61
C THR A 171 -37.93 -15.86 -14.27
N GLY A 172 -37.01 -15.21 -14.98
CA GLY A 172 -37.34 -13.98 -15.72
C GLY A 172 -36.19 -13.39 -16.54
N ASP A 173 -35.91 -13.96 -17.71
CA ASP A 173 -35.01 -13.36 -18.70
C ASP A 173 -35.65 -12.14 -19.40
N ALA A 174 -34.84 -11.13 -19.72
CA ALA A 174 -35.12 -10.17 -20.79
C ALA A 174 -33.81 -9.63 -21.41
N LEU A 175 -33.75 -9.63 -22.75
CA LEU A 175 -32.55 -9.38 -23.57
C LEU A 175 -32.65 -8.03 -24.31
N PHE A 176 -31.61 -7.17 -24.21
CA PHE A 176 -31.05 -6.28 -25.26
C PHE A 176 -31.99 -5.20 -25.91
N PRO A 177 -31.52 -4.24 -26.78
CA PRO A 177 -30.22 -4.11 -27.45
C PRO A 177 -29.53 -2.71 -27.41
N GLN A 178 -28.44 -2.58 -28.19
CA GLN A 178 -27.48 -1.47 -28.23
C GLN A 178 -27.91 -0.21 -29.00
N ILE A 179 -27.42 0.95 -28.52
CA ILE A 179 -27.03 2.18 -29.26
C ILE A 179 -25.88 2.81 -28.43
N GLY A 180 -24.79 3.42 -28.93
CA GLY A 180 -24.24 3.62 -30.29
C GLY A 180 -22.88 4.36 -30.19
N GLY A 181 -22.02 4.34 -31.23
CA GLY A 181 -20.61 4.78 -31.10
C GLY A 181 -20.28 6.21 -31.56
N MET A 182 -19.12 6.73 -31.14
CA MET A 182 -18.40 7.81 -31.84
C MET A 182 -16.90 7.71 -31.56
N ALA A 183 -16.07 7.76 -32.61
CA ALA A 183 -14.62 7.84 -32.48
C ALA A 183 -14.17 9.30 -32.37
N LEU A 184 -13.40 9.63 -31.34
CA LEU A 184 -12.77 10.94 -31.20
C LEU A 184 -11.24 10.80 -31.29
N LEU A 185 -10.68 11.20 -32.43
CA LEU A 185 -9.25 11.34 -32.61
C LEU A 185 -8.77 12.60 -31.87
N ILE A 186 -7.97 12.41 -30.81
CA ILE A 186 -7.22 13.50 -30.17
C ILE A 186 -5.74 13.33 -30.53
N PHE A 187 -5.23 14.24 -31.36
CA PHE A 187 -3.80 14.48 -31.50
C PHE A 187 -3.38 15.49 -30.42
N LEU A 188 -2.56 15.07 -29.44
CA LEU A 188 -1.86 15.98 -28.54
C LEU A 188 -0.40 15.55 -28.36
N ALA A 189 0.44 16.55 -28.03
CA ALA A 189 1.87 16.55 -28.26
C ALA A 189 2.68 15.52 -27.44
N ALA A 190 3.76 15.03 -28.03
CA ALA A 190 4.80 14.29 -27.32
C ALA A 190 5.57 15.24 -26.38
N ALA A 191 5.28 15.18 -25.09
CA ALA A 191 6.17 15.64 -24.03
C ALA A 191 7.04 14.46 -23.56
N ALA A 192 8.35 14.64 -23.50
CA ALA A 192 9.27 13.60 -23.04
C ALA A 192 9.23 13.47 -21.51
N LEU A 193 8.29 12.69 -20.99
CA LEU A 193 8.22 12.31 -19.58
C LEU A 193 9.30 11.27 -19.25
N LYS A 194 10.00 11.47 -18.13
CA LYS A 194 10.94 10.48 -17.58
C LYS A 194 10.15 9.32 -16.98
N PHE A 195 9.93 8.28 -17.78
CA PHE A 195 9.38 7.03 -17.27
C PHE A 195 10.33 6.40 -16.24
N CYS A 196 9.79 6.08 -15.07
CA CYS A 196 10.36 5.07 -14.18
C CYS A 196 10.33 3.74 -14.93
N ARG A 197 11.46 3.33 -15.52
CA ARG A 197 11.59 2.02 -16.18
C ARG A 197 11.56 0.93 -15.11
N ARG A 198 10.72 -0.08 -15.36
CA ARG A 198 10.86 -1.43 -14.79
C ARG A 198 11.72 -2.29 -15.71
#